data_AF-A0A924RM56-F1
#
_entry.id   AF-A0A924RM56-F1
#
_cell.length_a   1.000
_cell.length_b   1.000
_cell.length_c   1.000
_cell.angle_alpha   90.00
_cell.angle_beta   90.00
_cell.angle_gamma   90.00
#
_symmetry.space_group_name_H-M   'P 1'
#
loop_
_entity.id
_entity.type
_entity.pdbx_description
1 polymer ?
#
loop_
_entity_poly.entity_id
_entity_poly.type
_entity_poly.pdbx_seq_one_letter_code
_entity_poly.pdbx_strand_id
1 'polypeptide(L)'
;MKKILLLLLSIIISSCATKQIQSAISSGNYDDAIDNAVSNLQNNKDKKRKQEYIYLLEEAFAKAKERDLSSIDAFTKDINPSNLEKVYNLYNQLNERQNQIKPLLPLFLLKENRNANFPFDNYTNQIIKSKNELSKYLYDNSKTLILTKDKMTIRRAYDDLAYLDKINPNYKDVQNLMKDAKLKGTNYVNFYTKNETNMAIPNRLQNDLLDFSTFGLNDKWTVYHSNKIK
;
A
#
# COMPACT_ATOMS: atom_id res chain seq x y z
N MET A 1 13.71 29.97 38.54
CA MET A 1 13.83 30.23 37.07
C MET A 1 13.82 28.95 36.24
N LYS A 2 14.70 27.96 36.47
CA LYS A 2 14.69 26.67 35.73
C LYS A 2 13.34 25.93 35.74
N LYS A 3 12.61 25.92 36.86
CA LYS A 3 11.26 25.29 36.97
C LYS A 3 10.18 26.02 36.16
N ILE A 4 10.25 27.35 36.05
CA ILE A 4 9.33 28.17 35.25
C ILE A 4 9.63 28.00 33.75
N LEU A 5 10.91 27.91 33.40
CA LEU A 5 11.35 27.63 32.03
C LEU A 5 10.94 26.23 31.57
N LEU A 6 11.04 25.21 32.43
CA LEU A 6 10.55 23.86 32.15
C LEU A 6 9.02 23.83 31.97
N LEU A 7 8.28 24.61 32.78
CA LEU A 7 6.83 24.71 32.68
C LEU A 7 6.40 25.38 31.37
N LEU A 8 7.08 26.46 30.96
CA LEU A 8 6.86 27.14 29.68
C LEU A 8 7.18 26.24 28.47
N LEU A 9 8.27 25.47 28.54
CA LEU A 9 8.64 24.53 27.46
C LEU A 9 7.61 23.41 27.29
N SER A 10 6.98 22.96 28.39
CA SER A 10 5.93 21.92 28.34
C SER A 10 4.61 22.40 27.74
N ILE A 11 4.30 23.70 27.81
CA ILE A 11 3.07 24.29 27.23
C ILE A 11 3.18 24.40 25.70
N ILE A 12 4.36 24.76 25.18
CA ILE A 12 4.60 24.92 23.73
C ILE A 12 4.40 23.59 22.98
N ILE A 13 4.87 22.48 23.56
CA ILE A 13 4.80 21.14 22.95
C ILE A 13 3.33 20.69 22.78
N SER A 14 2.45 21.03 23.74
CA SER A 14 1.03 20.64 23.67
C SER A 14 0.23 21.36 22.58
N SER A 15 0.63 22.59 22.22
CA SER A 15 -0.03 23.38 21.18
C SER A 15 0.34 22.98 19.75
N CYS A 16 1.46 22.25 19.58
CA CYS A 16 1.96 21.89 18.26
C CYS A 16 1.16 20.73 17.66
N ALA A 17 0.81 19.74 18.50
CA ALA A 17 0.14 18.53 18.07
C ALA A 17 -1.30 18.79 17.55
N THR A 18 -2.10 19.62 18.22
CA THR A 18 -3.45 19.94 17.75
C THR A 18 -3.43 20.82 16.50
N LYS A 19 -2.45 21.73 16.38
CA LYS A 19 -2.23 22.50 15.15
C LYS A 19 -1.87 21.62 13.95
N GLN A 20 -1.07 20.57 14.15
CA GLN A 20 -0.75 19.62 13.10
C GLN A 20 -2.00 18.88 12.62
N ILE A 21 -2.85 18.42 13.55
CA ILE A 21 -4.13 17.78 13.22
C ILE A 21 -5.03 18.76 12.46
N GLN A 22 -5.16 20.00 12.92
CA GLN A 22 -5.94 21.04 12.23
C GLN A 22 -5.41 21.27 10.80
N SER A 23 -4.09 21.36 10.63
CA SER A 23 -3.46 21.52 9.32
C SER A 23 -3.73 20.32 8.41
N ALA A 24 -3.72 19.11 8.95
CA ALA A 24 -4.05 17.88 8.21
C ALA A 24 -5.52 17.89 7.76
N ILE A 25 -6.46 18.30 8.63
CA ILE A 25 -7.87 18.48 8.28
C ILE A 25 -8.02 19.53 7.18
N SER A 26 -7.39 20.70 7.32
CA SER A 26 -7.51 21.80 6.35
C SER A 26 -6.91 21.47 4.99
N SER A 27 -5.93 20.56 4.92
CA SER A 27 -5.33 20.09 3.67
C SER A 27 -6.04 18.87 3.06
N GLY A 28 -7.11 18.37 3.70
CA GLY A 28 -7.83 17.18 3.25
C GLY A 28 -7.15 15.85 3.59
N ASN A 29 -6.05 15.90 4.35
CA ASN A 29 -5.34 14.73 4.85
C ASN A 29 -5.98 14.22 6.14
N TYR A 30 -7.19 13.68 6.01
CA TYR A 30 -7.98 13.26 7.16
C TYR A 30 -7.45 12.00 7.83
N ASP A 31 -6.76 11.12 7.10
CA ASP A 31 -6.16 9.90 7.64
C ASP A 31 -5.07 10.24 8.66
N ASP A 32 -4.14 11.13 8.30
CA ASP A 32 -3.12 11.63 9.24
C ASP A 32 -3.75 12.37 10.43
N ALA A 33 -4.83 13.12 10.21
CA ALA A 33 -5.54 13.80 11.29
C ALA A 33 -6.13 12.80 12.30
N ILE A 34 -6.78 11.74 11.80
CA ILE A 34 -7.38 10.68 12.62
C ILE A 34 -6.29 9.92 13.37
N ASP A 35 -5.22 9.48 12.70
CA ASP A 35 -4.12 8.72 13.30
C ASP A 35 -3.47 9.50 14.45
N ASN A 36 -3.19 10.79 14.22
CA ASN A 36 -2.60 11.66 15.25
C ASN A 36 -3.56 11.90 16.42
N ALA A 37 -4.85 12.09 16.15
CA ALA A 37 -5.85 12.27 17.21
C ALA A 37 -6.05 10.98 18.03
N VAL A 38 -6.19 9.84 17.37
CA VAL A 38 -6.31 8.51 17.99
C VAL A 38 -5.11 8.21 18.88
N SER A 39 -3.89 8.38 18.35
CA SER A 39 -2.64 8.19 19.11
C SER A 39 -2.59 9.04 20.38
N ASN A 40 -3.01 10.31 20.26
CA ASN A 40 -3.08 11.21 21.41
C ASN A 40 -4.19 10.86 22.41
N LEU A 41 -5.21 10.12 22.01
CA LEU A 41 -6.34 9.71 22.85
C LEU A 41 -6.18 8.32 23.47
N GLN A 42 -5.18 7.53 23.06
CA GLN A 42 -4.94 6.18 23.62
C GLN A 42 -4.80 6.18 25.16
N ASN A 43 -4.25 7.24 25.74
CA ASN A 43 -3.97 7.32 27.18
C ASN A 43 -4.70 8.50 27.84
N ASN A 44 -5.49 8.20 28.88
CA ASN A 44 -6.24 9.18 29.66
C ASN A 44 -7.16 10.07 28.81
N LYS A 45 -7.94 9.45 27.91
CA LYS A 45 -8.84 10.12 26.96
C LYS A 45 -9.80 11.14 27.59
N ASP A 46 -10.18 10.94 28.85
CA ASP A 46 -11.16 11.79 29.56
C ASP A 46 -10.55 13.07 30.17
N LYS A 47 -9.23 13.27 30.08
CA LYS A 47 -8.59 14.48 30.66
C LYS A 47 -9.06 15.75 29.94
N LYS A 48 -9.30 16.82 30.69
CA LYS A 48 -9.67 18.15 30.15
C LYS A 48 -8.73 18.65 29.04
N ARG A 49 -7.42 18.40 29.17
CA ARG A 49 -6.41 18.76 28.15
C ARG A 49 -6.50 17.97 26.84
N LYS A 50 -7.27 16.88 26.81
CA LYS A 50 -7.46 16.01 25.63
C LYS A 50 -8.72 16.33 24.84
N GLN A 51 -9.56 17.23 25.33
CA GLN A 51 -10.85 17.58 24.72
C GLN A 51 -10.71 18.05 23.27
N GLU A 52 -9.70 18.89 22.97
CA GLU A 52 -9.47 19.38 21.60
C GLU A 52 -9.22 18.24 20.61
N TYR A 53 -8.51 17.18 21.01
CA TYR A 53 -8.30 16.00 20.15
C TYR A 53 -9.60 15.25 19.87
N ILE A 54 -10.56 15.24 20.80
CA ILE A 54 -11.86 14.59 20.60
C ILE A 54 -12.66 15.35 19.53
N TYR A 55 -12.69 16.69 19.62
CA TYR A 55 -13.34 17.54 18.61
C TYR A 55 -12.74 17.35 17.22
N LEU A 56 -11.40 17.38 17.14
CA LEU A 56 -10.71 17.20 15.87
C LEU A 56 -10.90 15.79 15.30
N LEU A 57 -10.96 14.76 16.16
CA LEU A 57 -11.25 13.40 15.72
C LEU A 57 -12.68 13.27 15.17
N GLU A 58 -13.67 13.85 15.84
CA GLU A 58 -15.07 13.88 15.37
C GLU A 58 -15.18 14.57 14.00
N GLU A 59 -14.55 15.75 13.85
CA GLU A 59 -14.53 16.50 12.59
C GLU A 59 -13.81 15.74 11.47
N ALA A 60 -12.60 15.24 11.73
CA ALA A 60 -11.80 14.53 10.74
C ALA A 60 -12.50 13.26 10.26
N PHE A 61 -13.12 12.50 11.17
CA PHE A 61 -13.90 11.31 10.81
C PHE A 61 -15.08 11.66 9.90
N ALA A 62 -15.87 12.69 10.26
CA ALA A 62 -17.02 13.10 9.47
C ALA A 62 -16.61 13.50 8.04
N LYS A 63 -15.57 14.33 7.90
CA LYS A 63 -15.07 14.79 6.60
C LYS A 63 -14.43 13.66 5.77
N ALA A 64 -13.68 12.76 6.41
CA ALA A 64 -13.11 11.59 5.74
C ALA A 64 -14.20 10.69 5.16
N LYS A 65 -15.22 10.40 5.98
CA LYS A 65 -16.35 9.57 5.60
C LYS A 65 -17.11 10.18 4.41
N GLU A 66 -17.42 11.48 4.48
CA GLU A 66 -18.12 12.19 3.40
C GLU A 66 -17.32 12.18 2.09
N ARG A 67 -16.02 12.53 2.14
CA ARG A 67 -15.12 12.53 0.99
C ARG A 67 -15.08 11.16 0.31
N ASP A 68 -14.90 10.10 1.08
CA ASP A 68 -14.70 8.76 0.55
C ASP A 68 -16.00 8.19 -0.03
N LEU A 69 -17.15 8.41 0.63
CA LEU A 69 -18.45 8.01 0.09
C LEU A 69 -18.80 8.77 -1.19
N SER A 70 -18.50 10.08 -1.25
CA SER A 70 -18.68 10.87 -2.48
C SER A 70 -17.77 10.36 -3.61
N SER A 71 -16.52 10.02 -3.29
CA SER A 71 -15.57 9.46 -4.26
C SER A 71 -16.04 8.09 -4.79
N ILE A 72 -16.55 7.23 -3.91
CA ILE A 72 -17.15 5.94 -4.29
C ILE A 72 -18.34 6.16 -5.23
N ASP A 73 -19.25 7.08 -4.91
CA ASP A 73 -20.40 7.40 -5.76
C ASP A 73 -19.95 7.89 -7.16
N ALA A 74 -18.94 8.74 -7.23
CA ALA A 74 -18.37 9.19 -8.51
C ALA A 74 -17.74 8.03 -9.30
N PHE A 75 -16.91 7.21 -8.66
CA PHE A 75 -16.20 6.10 -9.29
C PHE A 75 -17.11 4.96 -9.72
N THR A 76 -18.23 4.73 -9.03
CA THR A 76 -19.17 3.66 -9.37
C THR A 76 -20.11 4.04 -10.52
N LYS A 77 -20.30 5.35 -10.77
CA LYS A 77 -21.03 5.86 -11.94
C LYS A 77 -20.21 5.84 -13.22
N ASP A 78 -18.88 5.90 -13.12
CA ASP A 78 -17.96 5.78 -14.24
C ASP A 78 -17.60 4.30 -14.50
N ILE A 79 -17.94 3.77 -15.68
CA ILE A 79 -17.66 2.38 -16.07
C ILE A 79 -16.20 2.25 -16.53
N ASN A 80 -15.27 2.52 -15.61
CA ASN A 80 -13.83 2.46 -15.88
C ASN A 80 -13.17 1.43 -14.94
N PRO A 81 -12.58 0.34 -15.46
CA PRO A 81 -11.92 -0.68 -14.64
C PRO A 81 -10.80 -0.15 -13.74
N SER A 82 -10.16 0.97 -14.11
CA SER A 82 -9.13 1.63 -13.27
C SER A 82 -9.68 2.17 -11.95
N ASN A 83 -11.01 2.27 -11.81
CA ASN A 83 -11.67 2.70 -10.58
C ASN A 83 -11.97 1.52 -9.62
N LEU A 84 -11.92 0.26 -10.07
CA LEU A 84 -12.25 -0.90 -9.23
C LEU A 84 -11.35 -0.98 -7.99
N GLU A 85 -10.05 -0.77 -8.17
CA GLU A 85 -9.08 -0.77 -7.07
C GLU A 85 -9.33 0.40 -6.11
N LYS A 86 -9.64 1.59 -6.64
CA LYS A 86 -9.95 2.77 -5.82
C LYS A 86 -11.16 2.52 -4.95
N VAL A 87 -12.24 1.98 -5.51
CA VAL A 87 -13.48 1.68 -4.78
C VAL A 87 -13.22 0.64 -3.67
N TYR A 88 -12.51 -0.43 -3.99
CA TYR A 88 -12.12 -1.44 -2.99
C TYR A 88 -11.30 -0.83 -1.85
N ASN A 89 -10.29 -0.03 -2.16
CA ASN A 89 -9.43 0.60 -1.17
C ASN A 89 -10.20 1.61 -0.29
N LEU A 90 -11.09 2.41 -0.87
CA LEU A 90 -11.91 3.37 -0.11
C LEU A 90 -12.84 2.67 0.88
N TYR A 91 -13.48 1.55 0.50
CA TYR A 91 -14.28 0.77 1.45
C TYR A 91 -13.44 0.18 2.59
N ASN A 92 -12.22 -0.29 2.31
CA ASN A 92 -11.31 -0.74 3.36
C ASN A 92 -10.93 0.42 4.28
N GLN A 93 -10.55 1.57 3.74
CA GLN A 93 -10.20 2.77 4.54
C GLN A 93 -11.36 3.24 5.43
N LEU A 94 -12.58 3.26 4.90
CA LEU A 94 -13.78 3.55 5.68
C LEU A 94 -13.89 2.59 6.87
N ASN A 95 -13.74 1.29 6.66
CA ASN A 95 -13.81 0.29 7.73
C ASN A 95 -12.66 0.42 8.74
N GLU A 96 -11.43 0.62 8.27
CA GLU A 96 -10.23 0.75 9.11
C GLU A 96 -10.32 1.94 10.06
N ARG A 97 -10.77 3.11 9.60
CA ARG A 97 -10.98 4.28 10.49
C ARG A 97 -11.95 3.98 11.62
N GLN A 98 -13.03 3.26 11.34
CA GLN A 98 -13.96 2.84 12.39
C GLN A 98 -13.27 1.91 13.39
N ASN A 99 -12.43 0.98 12.93
CA ASN A 99 -11.71 0.04 13.79
C ASN A 99 -10.63 0.74 14.65
N GLN A 100 -10.03 1.81 14.16
CA GLN A 100 -9.12 2.65 14.93
C GLN A 100 -9.84 3.42 16.05
N ILE A 101 -11.06 3.91 15.79
CA ILE A 101 -11.82 4.75 16.73
C ILE A 101 -12.60 3.92 17.76
N LYS A 102 -13.19 2.78 17.38
CA LYS A 102 -14.02 1.94 18.26
C LYS A 102 -13.42 1.67 19.65
N PRO A 103 -12.12 1.31 19.80
CA PRO A 103 -11.52 1.04 21.12
C PRO A 103 -11.45 2.25 22.05
N LEU A 104 -11.54 3.46 21.51
CA LEU A 104 -11.48 4.70 22.29
C LEU A 104 -12.85 5.09 22.87
N LEU A 105 -13.94 4.57 22.30
CA LEU A 105 -15.29 4.95 22.70
C LEU A 105 -15.66 4.41 24.10
N PRO A 106 -16.52 5.13 24.86
CA PRO A 106 -17.07 6.45 24.54
C PRO A 106 -16.03 7.58 24.70
N LEU A 107 -16.22 8.67 23.95
CA LEU A 107 -15.43 9.91 24.06
C LEU A 107 -16.36 11.07 24.44
N PHE A 108 -16.21 11.62 25.63
CA PHE A 108 -17.11 12.65 26.16
C PHE A 108 -16.60 14.08 25.91
N LEU A 109 -17.48 14.95 25.43
CA LEU A 109 -17.24 16.36 25.15
C LEU A 109 -17.78 17.23 26.29
N LEU A 110 -16.88 17.75 27.12
CA LEU A 110 -17.20 18.46 28.36
C LEU A 110 -18.00 19.76 28.12
N LYS A 111 -17.73 20.51 27.05
CA LYS A 111 -18.43 21.78 26.79
C LYS A 111 -19.87 21.56 26.30
N GLU A 112 -20.10 20.47 25.60
CA GLU A 112 -21.39 20.15 24.96
C GLU A 112 -22.21 19.15 25.75
N ASN A 113 -21.64 18.61 26.85
CA ASN A 113 -22.26 17.65 27.74
C ASN A 113 -22.85 16.44 27.00
N ARG A 114 -22.12 15.94 26.00
CA ARG A 114 -22.52 14.80 25.15
C ARG A 114 -21.33 13.93 24.80
N ASN A 115 -21.58 12.73 24.29
CA ASN A 115 -20.54 11.95 23.62
C ASN A 115 -20.30 12.50 22.20
N ALA A 116 -19.05 12.42 21.75
CA ALA A 116 -18.69 12.57 20.35
C ALA A 116 -19.40 11.50 19.51
N ASN A 117 -19.90 11.90 18.36
CA ASN A 117 -20.74 11.09 17.50
C ASN A 117 -19.93 10.55 16.31
N PHE A 118 -19.83 9.22 16.23
CA PHE A 118 -19.19 8.52 15.13
C PHE A 118 -20.21 7.56 14.49
N PRO A 119 -20.95 8.00 13.46
CA PRO A 119 -21.94 7.15 12.80
C PRO A 119 -21.22 6.04 12.02
N PHE A 120 -21.13 4.85 12.62
CA PHE A 120 -20.50 3.69 12.00
C PHE A 120 -21.47 2.92 11.12
N ASP A 121 -21.01 2.55 9.92
CA ASP A 121 -21.74 1.69 8.99
C ASP A 121 -21.02 0.34 8.83
N ASN A 122 -21.76 -0.66 8.39
CA ASN A 122 -21.19 -1.95 8.02
C ASN A 122 -20.89 -1.99 6.52
N TYR A 123 -19.60 -1.95 6.16
CA TYR A 123 -19.11 -2.02 4.78
C TYR A 123 -18.71 -3.43 4.33
N THR A 124 -18.93 -4.47 5.14
CA THR A 124 -18.44 -5.83 4.88
C THR A 124 -18.88 -6.35 3.50
N ASN A 125 -20.15 -6.18 3.15
CA ASN A 125 -20.68 -6.66 1.88
C ASN A 125 -20.08 -5.90 0.69
N GLN A 126 -19.89 -4.58 0.84
CA GLN A 126 -19.30 -3.71 -0.17
C GLN A 126 -17.83 -4.04 -0.40
N ILE A 127 -17.07 -4.31 0.67
CA ILE A 127 -15.68 -4.79 0.61
C ILE A 127 -15.62 -6.12 -0.13
N ILE A 128 -16.47 -7.10 0.23
CA ILE A 128 -16.48 -8.41 -0.43
C ILE A 128 -16.83 -8.28 -1.92
N LYS A 129 -17.86 -7.49 -2.25
CA LYS A 129 -18.31 -7.29 -3.62
C LYS A 129 -17.23 -6.62 -4.48
N SER A 130 -16.71 -5.48 -4.04
CA SER A 130 -15.67 -4.75 -4.77
C SER A 130 -14.38 -5.57 -4.91
N LYS A 131 -14.00 -6.33 -3.87
CA LYS A 131 -12.87 -7.27 -3.95
C LYS A 131 -13.08 -8.33 -5.02
N ASN A 132 -14.27 -8.92 -5.10
CA ASN A 132 -14.58 -9.97 -6.08
C ASN A 132 -14.59 -9.42 -7.52
N GLU A 133 -15.15 -8.23 -7.71
CA GLU A 133 -15.16 -7.53 -9.01
C GLU A 133 -13.74 -7.20 -9.47
N LEU A 134 -12.93 -6.59 -8.60
CA LEU A 134 -11.52 -6.31 -8.85
C LEU A 134 -10.72 -7.59 -9.12
N SER A 135 -10.95 -8.64 -8.32
CA SER A 135 -10.26 -9.93 -8.49
C SER A 135 -10.53 -10.55 -9.84
N LYS A 136 -11.80 -10.53 -10.28
CA LYS A 136 -12.21 -11.03 -11.58
C LYS A 136 -11.53 -10.23 -12.70
N TYR A 137 -11.54 -8.89 -12.60
CA TYR A 137 -10.93 -8.03 -13.60
C TYR A 137 -9.42 -8.27 -13.72
N LEU A 138 -8.68 -8.25 -12.62
CA LEU A 138 -7.22 -8.49 -12.62
C LEU A 138 -6.88 -9.85 -13.23
N TYR A 139 -7.63 -10.89 -12.89
CA TYR A 139 -7.45 -12.23 -13.42
C TYR A 139 -7.70 -12.29 -14.94
N ASP A 140 -8.86 -11.82 -15.41
CA ASP A 140 -9.24 -11.88 -16.82
C ASP A 140 -8.32 -11.00 -17.69
N ASN A 141 -7.97 -9.81 -17.20
CA ASN A 141 -7.04 -8.91 -17.87
C ASN A 141 -5.64 -9.54 -17.97
N SER A 142 -5.10 -10.04 -16.85
CA SER A 142 -3.76 -10.65 -16.82
C SER A 142 -3.64 -11.83 -17.77
N LYS A 143 -4.68 -12.69 -17.85
CA LYS A 143 -4.71 -13.78 -18.83
C LYS A 143 -4.57 -13.27 -20.26
N THR A 144 -5.22 -12.17 -20.59
CA THR A 144 -5.15 -11.55 -21.93
C THR A 144 -3.75 -10.99 -22.19
N LEU A 145 -3.16 -10.30 -21.20
CA LEU A 145 -1.83 -9.70 -21.32
C LEU A 145 -0.71 -10.76 -21.46
N ILE A 146 -0.83 -11.91 -20.80
CA ILE A 146 0.14 -13.03 -20.87
C ILE A 146 0.20 -13.67 -22.26
N LEU A 147 -0.86 -13.57 -23.06
CA LEU A 147 -0.91 -14.10 -24.42
C LEU A 147 -0.19 -13.21 -25.43
N THR A 148 0.17 -11.99 -25.05
CA THR A 148 0.93 -11.07 -25.91
C THR A 148 2.39 -11.51 -26.04
N LYS A 149 3.10 -10.96 -27.04
CA LYS A 149 4.55 -11.15 -27.20
C LYS A 149 5.38 -10.05 -26.53
N ASP A 150 4.73 -8.99 -26.07
CA ASP A 150 5.41 -7.86 -25.44
C ASP A 150 5.78 -8.19 -23.99
N LYS A 151 7.08 -8.29 -23.72
CA LYS A 151 7.58 -8.61 -22.38
C LYS A 151 7.12 -7.58 -21.35
N MET A 152 7.05 -6.29 -21.68
CA MET A 152 6.62 -5.28 -20.70
C MET A 152 5.16 -5.47 -20.30
N THR A 153 4.30 -5.83 -21.25
CA THR A 153 2.90 -6.18 -20.98
C THR A 153 2.75 -7.44 -20.13
N ILE A 154 3.54 -8.48 -20.40
CA ILE A 154 3.55 -9.70 -19.58
C ILE A 154 4.04 -9.41 -18.15
N ARG A 155 5.03 -8.53 -17.99
CA ARG A 155 5.53 -8.10 -16.67
C ARG A 155 4.46 -7.37 -15.87
N ARG A 156 3.66 -6.51 -16.52
CA ARG A 156 2.49 -5.88 -15.88
C ARG A 156 1.47 -6.92 -15.44
N ALA A 157 1.18 -7.92 -16.27
CA ALA A 157 0.30 -9.03 -15.90
C ALA A 157 0.78 -9.80 -14.67
N TYR A 158 2.10 -10.02 -14.54
CA TYR A 158 2.67 -10.61 -13.33
C TYR A 158 2.41 -9.75 -12.10
N ASP A 159 2.58 -8.43 -12.20
CA ASP A 159 2.38 -7.51 -11.08
C ASP A 159 0.89 -7.42 -10.68
N ASP A 160 -0.02 -7.41 -11.64
CA ASP A 160 -1.48 -7.49 -11.42
C ASP A 160 -1.87 -8.79 -10.70
N LEU A 161 -1.31 -9.93 -11.13
CA LEU A 161 -1.53 -11.23 -10.50
C LEU A 161 -0.93 -11.31 -9.08
N ALA A 162 0.24 -10.71 -8.87
CA ALA A 162 0.85 -10.63 -7.55
C ALA A 162 0.00 -9.79 -6.58
N TYR A 163 -0.56 -8.68 -7.07
CA TYR A 163 -1.50 -7.88 -6.30
C TYR A 163 -2.80 -8.64 -6.01
N LEU A 164 -3.34 -9.36 -7.02
CA LEU A 164 -4.49 -10.24 -6.85
C LEU A 164 -4.26 -11.30 -5.75
N ASP A 165 -3.12 -11.98 -5.76
CA ASP A 165 -2.79 -12.99 -4.75
C ASP A 165 -2.67 -12.39 -3.34
N LYS A 166 -2.23 -11.14 -3.22
CA LYS A 166 -2.18 -10.42 -1.95
C LYS A 166 -3.59 -10.12 -1.39
N ILE A 167 -4.51 -9.65 -2.24
CA ILE A 167 -5.86 -9.26 -1.78
C ILE A 167 -6.83 -10.45 -1.70
N ASN A 168 -6.59 -11.50 -2.48
CA ASN A 168 -7.43 -12.69 -2.55
C ASN A 168 -6.57 -13.94 -2.80
N PRO A 169 -5.87 -14.44 -1.75
CA PRO A 169 -5.02 -15.61 -1.87
C PRO A 169 -5.78 -16.84 -2.36
N ASN A 170 -5.09 -17.74 -3.08
CA ASN A 170 -5.67 -18.96 -3.65
C ASN A 170 -6.80 -18.71 -4.67
N TYR A 171 -6.83 -17.53 -5.30
CA TYR A 171 -7.79 -17.26 -6.37
C TYR A 171 -7.45 -18.07 -7.62
N LYS A 172 -8.21 -19.15 -7.87
CA LYS A 172 -8.08 -20.00 -9.06
C LYS A 172 -6.63 -20.48 -9.26
N ASP A 173 -6.10 -20.35 -10.48
CA ASP A 173 -4.76 -20.76 -10.92
C ASP A 173 -3.78 -19.57 -11.02
N VAL A 174 -4.01 -18.47 -10.28
CA VAL A 174 -3.14 -17.27 -10.26
C VAL A 174 -1.66 -17.61 -10.08
N GLN A 175 -1.33 -18.55 -9.18
CA GLN A 175 0.05 -18.99 -8.95
C GLN A 175 0.71 -19.60 -10.21
N ASN A 176 -0.06 -20.33 -11.02
CA ASN A 176 0.45 -20.91 -12.27
C ASN A 176 0.62 -19.82 -13.34
N LEU A 177 -0.34 -18.89 -13.43
CA LEU A 177 -0.24 -17.76 -14.34
C LEU A 177 0.94 -16.84 -14.00
N MET A 178 1.24 -16.63 -12.72
CA MET A 178 2.42 -15.88 -12.28
C MET A 178 3.71 -16.57 -12.72
N LYS A 179 3.80 -17.91 -12.58
CA LYS A 179 4.97 -18.67 -13.08
C LYS A 179 5.12 -18.54 -14.59
N ASP A 180 4.04 -18.65 -15.35
CA ASP A 180 4.05 -18.50 -16.81
C ASP A 180 4.48 -17.09 -17.23
N ALA A 181 3.87 -16.06 -16.63
CA ALA A 181 4.23 -14.67 -16.86
C ALA A 181 5.70 -14.39 -16.50
N LYS A 182 6.19 -14.97 -15.40
CA LYS A 182 7.58 -14.87 -14.98
C LYS A 182 8.51 -15.45 -16.04
N LEU A 183 8.23 -16.67 -16.52
CA LEU A 183 9.04 -17.35 -17.53
C LEU A 183 9.09 -16.54 -18.84
N LYS A 184 7.93 -16.09 -19.33
CA LYS A 184 7.82 -15.33 -20.59
C LYS A 184 8.38 -13.90 -20.50
N GLY A 185 8.22 -13.25 -19.35
CA GLY A 185 8.70 -11.89 -19.11
C GLY A 185 10.20 -11.77 -18.83
N THR A 186 10.87 -12.90 -18.54
CA THR A 186 12.31 -12.93 -18.22
C THR A 186 13.17 -12.85 -19.48
N ASN A 187 14.26 -12.10 -19.39
CA ASN A 187 15.35 -12.05 -20.35
C ASN A 187 16.42 -13.05 -19.92
N TYR A 188 16.75 -13.97 -20.81
CA TYR A 188 17.84 -14.92 -20.60
C TYR A 188 19.05 -14.42 -21.39
N VAL A 189 20.12 -14.09 -20.66
CA VAL A 189 21.36 -13.55 -21.23
C VAL A 189 22.43 -14.62 -21.09
N ASN A 190 22.97 -15.06 -22.21
CA ASN A 190 24.11 -15.97 -22.22
C ASN A 190 25.40 -15.16 -22.36
N PHE A 191 26.33 -15.35 -21.44
CA PHE A 191 27.64 -14.72 -21.47
C PHE A 191 28.69 -15.77 -21.81
N TYR A 192 29.62 -15.40 -22.68
CA TYR A 192 30.81 -16.19 -22.94
C TYR A 192 31.99 -15.25 -23.10
N THR A 193 33.15 -15.72 -22.66
CA THR A 193 34.42 -15.05 -22.83
C THR A 193 35.18 -15.74 -23.95
N LYS A 194 36.04 -14.99 -24.66
CA LYS A 194 36.89 -15.54 -25.72
C LYS A 194 38.27 -14.90 -25.62
N ASN A 195 39.31 -15.73 -25.75
CA ASN A 195 40.67 -15.22 -25.90
C ASN A 195 40.87 -14.67 -27.33
N GLU A 196 41.12 -13.38 -27.46
CA GLU A 196 41.47 -12.71 -28.73
C GLU A 196 42.93 -12.23 -28.76
N THR A 197 43.72 -12.60 -27.75
CA THR A 197 45.16 -12.41 -27.79
C THR A 197 45.73 -13.49 -28.72
N ASN A 198 46.46 -13.10 -29.76
CA ASN A 198 47.14 -14.03 -30.69
C ASN A 198 48.32 -14.78 -30.02
N MET A 199 48.19 -15.11 -28.72
CA MET A 199 49.19 -15.74 -27.88
C MET A 199 48.74 -17.15 -27.54
N ALA A 200 49.70 -18.09 -27.54
CA ALA A 200 49.47 -19.45 -27.07
C ALA A 200 49.42 -19.46 -25.53
N ILE A 201 48.27 -19.82 -24.95
CA ILE A 201 48.06 -19.94 -23.51
C ILE A 201 47.78 -21.41 -23.17
N PRO A 202 48.32 -21.96 -22.06
CA PRO A 202 47.96 -23.30 -21.59
C PRO A 202 46.46 -23.45 -21.35
N ASN A 203 45.86 -24.56 -21.81
CA ASN A 203 44.41 -24.81 -21.75
C ASN A 203 43.80 -24.60 -20.35
N ARG A 204 44.50 -25.02 -19.29
CA ARG A 204 44.01 -24.88 -17.91
C ARG A 204 43.86 -23.41 -17.52
N LEU A 205 44.91 -22.62 -17.74
CA LEU A 205 44.90 -21.19 -17.43
C LEU A 205 43.87 -20.45 -18.28
N GLN A 206 43.75 -20.80 -19.57
CA GLN A 206 42.72 -20.23 -20.43
C GLN A 206 41.32 -20.54 -19.90
N ASN A 207 41.03 -21.78 -19.48
CA ASN A 207 39.72 -22.12 -18.92
C ASN A 207 39.42 -21.35 -17.64
N ASP A 208 40.40 -21.24 -16.74
CA ASP A 208 40.24 -20.50 -15.47
C ASP A 208 40.00 -18.99 -15.70
N LEU A 209 40.65 -18.40 -16.73
CA LEU A 209 40.45 -16.99 -17.10
C LEU A 209 39.14 -16.74 -17.84
N LEU A 210 38.62 -17.74 -18.55
CA LEU A 210 37.38 -17.64 -19.30
C LEU A 210 36.15 -18.00 -18.44
N ASP A 211 36.33 -18.64 -17.28
CA ASP A 211 35.26 -18.95 -16.34
C ASP A 211 34.73 -17.68 -15.65
N PHE A 212 33.66 -17.13 -16.22
CA PHE A 212 33.00 -15.95 -15.67
C PHE A 212 31.81 -16.37 -14.80
N SER A 213 31.83 -15.97 -13.52
CA SER A 213 30.72 -16.21 -12.62
C SER A 213 29.56 -15.25 -12.89
N THR A 214 28.36 -15.78 -13.11
CA THR A 214 27.12 -14.97 -13.17
C THR A 214 26.49 -14.75 -11.80
N PHE A 215 27.18 -15.15 -10.72
CA PHE A 215 26.70 -15.00 -9.35
C PHE A 215 26.43 -13.53 -9.02
N GLY A 216 25.22 -13.25 -8.50
CA GLY A 216 24.81 -11.90 -8.13
C GLY A 216 24.35 -11.00 -9.29
N LEU A 217 24.39 -11.46 -10.55
CA LEU A 217 23.95 -10.66 -11.69
C LEU A 217 22.44 -10.73 -11.96
N ASN A 218 21.78 -11.81 -11.53
CA ASN A 218 20.35 -12.02 -11.78
C ASN A 218 19.50 -10.94 -11.08
N ASP A 219 18.43 -10.50 -11.75
CA ASP A 219 17.43 -9.59 -11.20
C ASP A 219 16.00 -10.16 -11.38
N LYS A 220 14.95 -9.36 -11.10
CA LYS A 220 13.55 -9.80 -11.24
C LYS A 220 13.22 -10.26 -12.67
N TRP A 221 13.81 -9.71 -13.70
CA TRP A 221 13.46 -9.96 -15.10
C TRP A 221 14.64 -10.36 -15.98
N THR A 222 15.82 -10.57 -15.42
CA THR A 222 17.02 -10.95 -16.16
C THR A 222 17.74 -12.08 -15.44
N VAL A 223 18.04 -13.15 -16.18
CA VAL A 223 18.81 -14.29 -15.71
C VAL A 223 20.03 -14.47 -16.61
N TYR A 224 21.21 -14.54 -15.98
CA TYR A 224 22.50 -14.66 -16.64
C TYR A 224 23.04 -16.09 -16.53
N HIS A 225 23.45 -16.64 -17.67
CA HIS A 225 24.06 -17.96 -17.77
C HIS A 225 25.49 -17.83 -18.32
N SER A 226 26.46 -18.49 -17.67
CA SER A 226 27.87 -18.57 -18.13
C SER A 226 28.19 -19.86 -18.90
N ASN A 227 27.28 -20.83 -18.85
CA ASN A 227 27.43 -22.10 -19.55
C ASN A 227 26.51 -22.12 -20.77
N LYS A 228 27.02 -22.63 -21.92
CA LYS A 228 26.15 -23.01 -23.03
C LYS A 228 25.09 -23.97 -22.50
N ILE A 229 23.84 -23.52 -22.47
CA ILE A 229 22.69 -24.40 -22.29
C ILE A 229 22.72 -25.36 -23.49
N LYS A 230 22.94 -26.65 -23.23
CA LYS A 230 22.84 -27.71 -24.24
C LYS A 230 21.38 -27.95 -24.60
#